data_AF-A0A3B0MT59-F1
#
_entry.id   AF-A0A3B0MT59-F1
#
_cell.length_a   1.000
_cell.length_b   1.000
_cell.length_c   1.000
_cell.angle_alpha   90.00
_cell.angle_beta   90.00
_cell.angle_gamma   90.00
#
_symmetry.space_group_name_H-M   'P 1'
#
loop_
_entity.id
_entity.type
_entity.pdbx_description
1 polymer ?
#
loop_
_entity_poly.entity_id
_entity_poly.type
_entity_poly.pdbx_seq_one_letter_code
_entity_poly.pdbx_strand_id
1 'polypeptide(L)'
;MSAPGFEGSYLGAGAKISAQAVMECKICWQVYDPAHGDESRQISAGTPFTALPDDWTCPGCGAAPEQFMVLRDEGQGASQMDSAIARLEADFREIYNGKMRDVPLCNHSLHVQAVGFSDWQGHYLGVLIAPWFMNLVLLAGPDDAWSALHSGEKEMIGFPSGNYEFIHNTRDMVGGYKACSLFSPMSDFNSQVQAVDVARAVMAALFDPEALERLEDGAESLTPQKPDLPRGEAPKLQKARPLERRAFITGRV
;
A
#
# COMPACT_ATOMS: atom_id res chain seq x y z
N MET A 1 28.45 14.37 -30.93
CA MET A 1 29.28 14.15 -29.73
C MET A 1 28.54 14.76 -28.55
N SER A 2 27.67 13.98 -27.88
CA SER A 2 26.98 14.44 -26.68
C SER A 2 27.92 14.23 -25.49
N ALA A 3 28.32 15.31 -24.85
CA ALA A 3 29.09 15.26 -23.61
C ALA A 3 28.24 14.58 -22.50
N PRO A 4 28.87 13.84 -21.57
CA PRO A 4 28.17 13.29 -20.43
C PRO A 4 27.72 14.47 -19.54
N GLY A 5 26.42 14.74 -19.55
CA GLY A 5 25.81 15.80 -18.76
C GLY A 5 25.91 15.50 -17.27
N PHE A 6 26.34 16.50 -16.50
CA PHE A 6 26.40 16.52 -15.05
C PHE A 6 25.14 15.95 -14.39
N GLU A 7 25.32 14.98 -13.49
CA GLU A 7 24.33 14.05 -12.92
C GLU A 7 23.16 14.67 -12.12
N GLY A 8 23.05 16.01 -12.08
CA GLY A 8 22.04 16.74 -11.29
C GLY A 8 21.18 17.75 -12.05
N SER A 9 21.25 17.81 -13.38
CA SER A 9 20.42 18.72 -14.18
C SER A 9 19.15 18.05 -14.69
N TYR A 10 18.00 18.74 -14.61
CA TYR A 10 16.71 18.29 -15.18
C TYR A 10 16.83 17.96 -16.67
N LEU A 11 17.52 18.80 -17.44
CA LEU A 11 17.81 18.59 -18.87
C LEU A 11 16.59 18.22 -19.73
N GLY A 12 15.38 18.62 -19.33
CA GLY A 12 14.15 18.26 -20.04
C GLY A 12 13.66 16.82 -19.80
N ALA A 13 14.19 16.11 -18.79
CA ALA A 13 13.75 14.78 -18.43
C ALA A 13 12.42 14.80 -17.64
N GLY A 14 11.34 15.26 -18.29
CA GLY A 14 10.00 15.41 -17.70
C GLY A 14 9.45 14.13 -17.07
N ALA A 15 9.84 12.97 -17.57
CA ALA A 15 9.48 11.67 -16.99
C ALA A 15 10.10 11.39 -15.61
N LYS A 16 11.09 12.19 -15.19
CA LYS A 16 11.80 12.03 -13.91
C LYS A 16 11.38 13.05 -12.85
N ILE A 17 10.28 13.77 -13.06
CA ILE A 17 9.73 14.70 -12.06
C ILE A 17 8.22 14.54 -11.94
N SER A 18 7.70 14.66 -10.72
CA SER A 18 6.27 14.63 -10.48
C SER A 18 5.61 15.97 -10.83
N ALA A 19 4.28 16.00 -10.83
CA ALA A 19 3.51 17.23 -10.99
C ALA A 19 3.74 18.25 -9.86
N GLN A 20 4.27 17.82 -8.71
CA GLN A 20 4.51 18.63 -7.52
C GLN A 20 5.98 19.06 -7.39
N ALA A 21 6.81 18.77 -8.40
CA ALA A 21 8.22 19.13 -8.37
C ALA A 21 8.44 20.65 -8.28
N VAL A 22 9.14 21.07 -7.24
CA VAL A 22 9.61 22.44 -7.05
C VAL A 22 10.98 22.56 -7.72
N MET A 23 11.09 23.51 -8.65
CA MET A 23 12.22 23.61 -9.58
C MET A 23 12.98 24.91 -9.33
N GLU A 24 14.31 24.86 -9.28
CA GLU A 24 15.16 26.03 -9.11
C GLU A 24 15.98 26.31 -10.38
N CYS A 25 15.99 27.56 -10.83
CA CYS A 25 16.79 27.99 -11.95
C CYS A 25 18.28 28.00 -11.59
N LYS A 26 19.12 27.29 -12.35
CA LYS A 26 20.57 27.24 -12.12
C LYS A 26 21.31 28.56 -12.41
N ILE A 27 20.66 29.53 -13.06
CA ILE A 27 21.26 30.80 -13.47
C ILE A 27 21.02 31.90 -12.43
N CYS A 28 19.76 32.05 -12.00
CA CYS A 28 19.35 33.16 -11.12
C CYS A 28 18.70 32.70 -9.81
N TRP A 29 18.64 31.39 -9.55
CA TRP A 29 18.04 30.79 -8.35
C TRP A 29 16.56 31.08 -8.15
N GLN A 30 15.85 31.50 -9.20
CA GLN A 30 14.40 31.64 -9.14
C GLN A 30 13.77 30.26 -8.96
N VAL A 31 12.87 30.15 -7.98
CA VAL A 31 12.11 28.93 -7.71
C VAL A 31 10.76 29.00 -8.43
N TYR A 32 10.45 27.97 -9.19
CA TYR A 32 9.11 27.66 -9.66
C TYR A 32 8.47 26.65 -8.73
N ASP A 33 7.32 26.99 -8.18
CA ASP A 33 6.51 26.11 -7.34
C ASP A 33 5.15 25.88 -8.03
N PRO A 34 4.81 24.65 -8.43
CA PRO A 34 3.52 24.33 -9.02
C PRO A 34 2.32 24.79 -8.18
N ALA A 35 2.42 24.82 -6.84
CA ALA A 35 1.34 25.28 -5.97
C ALA A 35 1.03 26.77 -6.14
N HIS A 36 2.00 27.56 -6.58
CA HIS A 36 1.88 29.00 -6.80
C HIS A 36 1.79 29.38 -8.29
N GLY A 37 2.32 28.54 -9.19
CA GLY A 37 2.42 28.85 -10.61
C GLY A 37 3.46 29.95 -10.87
N ASP A 38 3.20 30.78 -11.88
CA ASP A 38 4.05 31.94 -12.24
C ASP A 38 3.16 33.09 -12.70
N GLU A 39 2.80 33.98 -11.78
CA GLU A 39 1.94 35.13 -12.04
C GLU A 39 2.51 36.06 -13.12
N SER A 40 3.84 36.21 -13.19
CA SER A 40 4.49 37.12 -14.15
C SER A 40 4.36 36.63 -15.59
N ARG A 41 4.17 35.32 -15.77
CA ARG A 41 3.93 34.65 -17.06
C ARG A 41 2.50 34.16 -17.20
N GLN A 42 1.61 34.56 -16.29
CA GLN A 42 0.20 34.16 -16.27
C GLN A 42 -0.02 32.64 -16.21
N ILE A 43 0.90 31.92 -15.55
CA ILE A 43 0.75 30.50 -15.26
C ILE A 43 -0.03 30.34 -13.96
N SER A 44 -1.14 29.61 -14.03
CA SER A 44 -2.03 29.40 -12.88
C SER A 44 -1.39 28.49 -11.82
N ALA A 45 -1.79 28.68 -10.57
CA ALA A 45 -1.53 27.73 -9.51
C ALA A 45 -2.04 26.33 -9.88
N GLY A 46 -1.27 25.30 -9.55
CA GLY A 46 -1.52 23.90 -9.89
C GLY A 46 -0.91 23.45 -11.22
N THR A 47 -0.29 24.33 -12.02
CA THR A 47 0.37 23.91 -13.27
C THR A 47 1.70 23.21 -12.95
N PRO A 48 1.90 21.95 -13.36
CA PRO A 48 3.18 21.27 -13.15
C PRO A 48 4.26 21.82 -14.10
N PHE A 49 5.53 21.74 -13.69
CA PHE A 49 6.65 22.24 -14.50
C PHE A 49 6.74 21.57 -15.89
N THR A 50 6.31 20.31 -16.00
CA THR A 50 6.26 19.55 -17.26
C THR A 50 5.12 19.95 -18.20
N ALA A 51 4.13 20.71 -17.71
CA ALA A 51 3.02 21.23 -18.51
C ALA A 51 3.12 22.75 -18.74
N LEU A 52 4.29 23.34 -18.45
CA LEU A 52 4.55 24.71 -18.83
C LEU A 52 4.55 24.83 -20.37
N PRO A 53 4.08 25.97 -20.92
CA PRO A 53 4.14 26.23 -22.36
C PRO A 53 5.58 26.12 -22.92
N ASP A 54 5.70 25.70 -24.18
CA ASP A 54 7.00 25.56 -24.86
C ASP A 54 7.81 26.87 -24.94
N ASP A 55 7.13 28.02 -24.89
CA ASP A 55 7.72 29.37 -24.92
C ASP A 55 7.95 29.96 -23.51
N TRP A 56 7.59 29.23 -22.45
CA TRP A 56 7.84 29.67 -21.09
C TRP A 56 9.34 29.75 -20.82
N THR A 57 9.74 30.86 -20.20
CA THR A 57 11.14 31.14 -19.85
C THR A 57 11.20 31.73 -18.44
N CYS A 58 12.28 31.43 -17.73
CA CYS A 58 12.49 31.87 -16.35
C CYS A 58 12.21 33.38 -16.21
N PRO A 59 11.30 33.80 -15.32
CA PRO A 59 10.94 35.22 -15.20
C PRO A 59 12.09 36.08 -14.64
N GLY A 60 13.05 35.49 -13.94
CA GLY A 60 14.21 36.20 -13.41
C GLY A 60 15.32 36.48 -14.44
N CYS A 61 15.55 35.57 -15.40
CA CYS A 61 16.71 35.67 -16.30
C CYS A 61 16.46 35.28 -17.77
N GLY A 62 15.25 34.84 -18.12
CA GLY A 62 14.91 34.39 -19.47
C GLY A 62 15.46 33.03 -19.88
N ALA A 63 16.07 32.28 -18.95
CA ALA A 63 16.58 30.95 -19.23
C ALA A 63 15.48 29.95 -19.60
N ALA A 64 15.81 28.99 -20.46
CA ALA A 64 14.92 27.90 -20.84
C ALA A 64 14.68 26.90 -19.68
N PRO A 65 13.56 26.15 -19.66
CA PRO A 65 13.23 25.18 -18.62
C PRO A 65 14.32 24.14 -18.34
N GLU A 66 15.14 23.77 -19.33
CA GLU A 66 16.22 22.78 -19.19
C GLU A 66 17.36 23.28 -18.27
N GLN A 67 17.40 24.59 -18.02
CA GLN A 67 18.32 25.23 -17.08
C GLN A 67 17.82 25.20 -15.63
N PHE A 68 16.76 24.46 -15.34
CA PHE A 68 16.31 24.21 -13.99
C PHE A 68 16.89 22.91 -13.42
N MET A 69 16.85 22.79 -12.10
CA MET A 69 17.14 21.57 -11.36
C MET A 69 16.05 21.34 -10.32
N VAL A 70 15.87 20.08 -9.92
CA VAL A 70 14.89 19.71 -8.91
C VAL A 70 15.41 20.19 -7.55
N LEU A 71 14.69 21.11 -6.92
CA LEU A 71 15.00 21.55 -5.56
C LEU A 71 14.36 20.61 -4.55
N ARG A 72 13.09 20.27 -4.77
CA ARG A 72 12.31 19.29 -4.00
C ARG A 72 11.29 18.64 -4.92
N ASP A 73 11.01 17.36 -4.72
CA ASP A 73 9.93 16.69 -5.42
C ASP A 73 9.20 15.77 -4.44
N GLU A 74 8.19 16.33 -3.78
CA GLU A 74 7.38 15.61 -2.81
C GLU A 74 6.53 14.52 -3.48
N GLY A 75 6.23 14.66 -4.78
CA GLY A 75 5.53 13.64 -5.55
C GLY A 75 6.43 12.53 -6.12
N GLN A 76 7.76 12.67 -6.06
CA GLN A 76 8.71 11.57 -6.26
C GLN A 76 8.97 10.78 -4.97
N GLY A 77 8.53 11.27 -3.81
CA GLY A 77 8.79 10.67 -2.51
C GLY A 77 7.74 9.68 -2.01
N ALA A 78 6.48 9.80 -2.46
CA ALA A 78 5.43 8.84 -2.13
C ALA A 78 5.12 8.02 -3.38
N SER A 79 5.52 6.75 -3.36
CA SER A 79 5.06 5.80 -4.39
C SER A 79 3.53 5.77 -4.41
N GLN A 80 2.92 5.38 -5.53
CA GLN A 80 1.46 5.21 -5.60
C GLN A 80 0.94 4.26 -4.50
N MET A 81 1.76 3.27 -4.15
CA MET A 81 1.56 2.39 -3.00
C MET A 81 1.52 3.18 -1.69
N ASP A 82 2.49 4.05 -1.41
CA ASP A 82 2.49 4.90 -0.21
C ASP A 82 1.24 5.80 -0.13
N SER A 83 0.82 6.35 -1.27
CA SER A 83 -0.41 7.14 -1.35
C SER A 83 -1.66 6.30 -1.07
N ALA A 84 -1.72 5.06 -1.57
CA ALA A 84 -2.82 4.14 -1.31
C ALA A 84 -2.86 3.69 0.17
N ILE A 85 -1.69 3.40 0.73
CA ILE A 85 -1.52 3.05 2.15
C ILE A 85 -1.97 4.22 3.05
N ALA A 86 -1.54 5.45 2.74
CA ALA A 86 -1.92 6.62 3.52
C ALA A 86 -3.44 6.84 3.54
N ARG A 87 -4.11 6.63 2.40
CA ARG A 87 -5.58 6.69 2.32
C ARG A 87 -6.24 5.57 3.13
N LEU A 88 -5.72 4.35 3.05
CA LEU A 88 -6.19 3.20 3.85
C LEU A 88 -6.09 3.50 5.35
N GLU A 89 -4.93 3.95 5.83
CA GLU A 89 -4.76 4.24 7.25
C GLU A 89 -5.63 5.40 7.73
N ALA A 90 -5.74 6.47 6.94
CA ALA A 90 -6.56 7.63 7.28
C ALA A 90 -8.03 7.24 7.45
N ASP A 91 -8.54 6.45 6.51
CA ASP A 91 -9.90 5.94 6.49
C ASP A 91 -10.22 5.07 7.72
N PHE A 92 -9.35 4.09 8.04
CA PHE A 92 -9.55 3.25 9.22
C PHE A 92 -9.36 4.00 10.54
N ARG A 93 -8.51 5.03 10.56
CA ARG A 93 -8.35 5.91 11.72
C ARG A 93 -9.63 6.73 11.95
N GLU A 94 -10.32 7.14 10.89
CA GLU A 94 -11.63 7.79 11.00
C GLU A 94 -12.68 6.82 11.57
N ILE A 95 -12.72 5.57 11.11
CA ILE A 95 -13.61 4.52 11.67
C ILE A 95 -13.34 4.34 13.16
N TYR A 96 -12.06 4.27 13.55
CA TYR A 96 -11.68 4.16 14.94
C TYR A 96 -12.26 5.32 15.74
N ASN A 97 -11.99 6.55 15.32
CA ASN A 97 -12.40 7.76 16.02
C ASN A 97 -13.92 7.95 16.08
N GLY A 98 -14.66 7.51 15.05
CA GLY A 98 -16.10 7.76 14.93
C GLY A 98 -16.99 6.64 15.47
N LYS A 99 -16.63 5.37 15.25
CA LYS A 99 -17.52 4.23 15.51
C LYS A 99 -16.95 3.22 16.50
N MET A 100 -15.65 2.97 16.44
CA MET A 100 -15.07 1.81 17.13
C MET A 100 -14.40 2.15 18.46
N ARG A 101 -13.97 3.40 18.70
CA ARG A 101 -13.19 3.79 19.90
C ARG A 101 -13.81 3.29 21.20
N ASP A 102 -15.13 3.43 21.37
CA ASP A 102 -15.79 3.10 22.65
C ASP A 102 -16.32 1.65 22.71
N VAL A 103 -16.01 0.82 21.72
CA VAL A 103 -16.42 -0.59 21.67
C VAL A 103 -15.52 -1.42 22.58
N PRO A 104 -16.05 -2.24 23.51
CA PRO A 104 -15.26 -3.03 24.47
C PRO A 104 -14.24 -4.02 23.86
N LEU A 105 -14.37 -4.31 22.56
CA LEU A 105 -13.46 -5.19 21.81
C LEU A 105 -12.16 -4.47 21.39
N CYS A 106 -12.11 -3.15 21.47
CA CYS A 106 -10.95 -2.38 21.02
C CYS A 106 -9.79 -2.44 22.01
N ASN A 107 -8.63 -2.85 21.52
CA ASN A 107 -7.38 -2.76 22.25
C ASN A 107 -6.75 -1.37 22.07
N HIS A 108 -6.91 -0.51 23.06
CA HIS A 108 -6.39 0.86 23.04
C HIS A 108 -4.86 0.98 23.06
N SER A 109 -4.14 -0.12 23.31
CA SER A 109 -2.67 -0.17 23.19
C SER A 109 -2.20 -0.24 21.74
N LEU A 110 -3.14 -0.44 20.80
CA LEU A 110 -2.88 -0.52 19.37
C LEU A 110 -3.42 0.70 18.64
N HIS A 111 -2.90 0.93 17.44
CA HIS A 111 -3.41 1.92 16.50
C HIS A 111 -3.42 1.38 15.09
N VAL A 112 -4.17 2.07 14.22
CA VAL A 112 -4.25 1.74 12.80
C VAL A 112 -2.88 1.91 12.16
N GLN A 113 -2.35 0.83 11.59
CA GLN A 113 -1.05 0.80 10.93
C GLN A 113 -1.01 -0.23 9.79
N ALA A 114 -0.54 0.18 8.63
CA ALA A 114 -0.23 -0.66 7.50
C ALA A 114 1.22 -1.17 7.60
N VAL A 115 1.42 -2.48 7.41
CA VAL A 115 2.71 -3.15 7.62
C VAL A 115 3.03 -4.08 6.47
N GLY A 116 4.26 -3.97 5.97
CA GLY A 116 4.83 -4.93 5.03
C GLY A 116 4.22 -4.89 3.63
N PHE A 117 3.67 -3.75 3.20
CA PHE A 117 3.11 -3.62 1.86
C PHE A 117 4.17 -3.77 0.78
N SER A 118 3.87 -4.58 -0.23
CA SER A 118 4.71 -4.82 -1.40
C SER A 118 3.87 -4.97 -2.67
N ASP A 119 4.48 -4.72 -3.83
CA ASP A 119 3.89 -5.08 -5.11
C ASP A 119 3.79 -6.60 -5.26
N TRP A 120 2.60 -7.07 -5.62
CA TRP A 120 2.31 -8.47 -5.86
C TRP A 120 1.27 -8.59 -6.98
N GLN A 121 1.69 -9.10 -8.15
CA GLN A 121 0.85 -9.27 -9.34
C GLN A 121 0.17 -7.97 -9.82
N GLY A 122 0.82 -6.82 -9.66
CA GLY A 122 0.24 -5.52 -10.04
C GLY A 122 -0.78 -4.98 -9.03
N HIS A 123 -0.81 -5.52 -7.82
CA HIS A 123 -1.62 -5.06 -6.68
C HIS A 123 -0.71 -4.84 -5.47
N TYR A 124 -1.16 -4.07 -4.48
CA TYR A 124 -0.38 -3.87 -3.25
C TYR A 124 -0.90 -4.77 -2.14
N LEU A 125 -0.09 -5.74 -1.73
CA LEU A 125 -0.40 -6.70 -0.68
C LEU A 125 0.34 -6.33 0.60
N GLY A 126 -0.38 -6.25 1.72
CA GLY A 126 0.22 -6.02 3.04
C GLY A 126 -0.76 -6.33 4.17
N VAL A 127 -0.33 -6.13 5.41
CA VAL A 127 -1.18 -6.35 6.59
C VAL A 127 -1.65 -5.02 7.16
N LEU A 128 -2.94 -4.90 7.44
CA LEU A 128 -3.52 -3.78 8.17
C LEU A 128 -3.80 -4.21 9.61
N ILE A 129 -3.18 -3.51 10.55
CA ILE A 129 -3.43 -3.62 11.98
C ILE A 129 -4.45 -2.55 12.36
N ALA A 130 -5.49 -2.93 13.10
CA ALA A 130 -6.42 -2.02 13.76
C ALA A 130 -6.62 -2.47 15.22
N PRO A 131 -7.09 -1.60 16.12
CA PRO A 131 -7.38 -1.96 17.51
C PRO A 131 -8.37 -3.12 17.71
N TRP A 132 -9.15 -3.47 16.70
CA TRP A 132 -10.18 -4.53 16.78
C TRP A 132 -9.98 -5.69 15.79
N PHE A 133 -9.05 -5.60 14.83
CA PHE A 133 -8.68 -6.71 13.95
C PHE A 133 -7.24 -6.59 13.42
N MET A 134 -6.72 -7.68 12.87
CA MET A 134 -5.59 -7.69 11.95
C MET A 134 -6.02 -8.41 10.67
N ASN A 135 -5.88 -7.75 9.52
CA ASN A 135 -6.30 -8.28 8.23
C ASN A 135 -5.15 -8.26 7.22
N LEU A 136 -5.06 -9.28 6.39
CA LEU A 136 -4.31 -9.23 5.15
C LEU A 136 -5.12 -8.41 4.14
N VAL A 137 -4.54 -7.38 3.55
CA VAL A 137 -5.20 -6.43 2.68
C VAL A 137 -4.51 -6.42 1.32
N LEU A 138 -5.33 -6.51 0.27
CA LEU A 138 -4.91 -6.33 -1.10
C LEU A 138 -5.56 -5.04 -1.63
N LEU A 139 -4.75 -4.08 -2.04
CA LEU A 139 -5.17 -2.81 -2.64
C LEU A 139 -5.01 -2.86 -4.16
N ALA A 140 -5.86 -2.08 -4.83
CA ALA A 140 -5.75 -1.75 -6.23
C ALA A 140 -4.36 -1.19 -6.58
N GLY A 141 -3.81 -1.63 -7.71
CA GLY A 141 -2.55 -1.11 -8.25
C GLY A 141 -2.76 0.05 -9.24
N PRO A 142 -1.72 0.40 -10.01
CA PRO A 142 -1.75 1.55 -10.91
C PRO A 142 -2.81 1.49 -12.00
N ASP A 143 -2.97 0.29 -12.56
CA ASP A 143 -3.73 0.05 -13.78
C ASP A 143 -5.13 -0.49 -13.51
N ASP A 144 -5.50 -0.68 -12.24
CA ASP A 144 -6.74 -1.34 -11.87
C ASP A 144 -7.44 -0.58 -10.74
N ALA A 145 -8.52 0.12 -11.07
CA ALA A 145 -9.25 0.95 -10.11
C ALA A 145 -10.26 0.15 -9.26
N TRP A 146 -10.52 -1.12 -9.59
CA TRP A 146 -11.50 -1.98 -8.90
C TRP A 146 -12.85 -1.32 -8.61
N SER A 147 -13.24 -0.36 -9.44
CA SER A 147 -14.48 0.42 -9.30
C SER A 147 -15.74 -0.43 -9.50
N ALA A 148 -15.59 -1.69 -9.94
CA ALA A 148 -16.66 -2.66 -10.14
C ALA A 148 -16.72 -3.76 -9.06
N LEU A 149 -15.89 -3.70 -8.00
CA LEU A 149 -15.98 -4.67 -6.90
C LEU A 149 -17.33 -4.54 -6.18
N HIS A 150 -18.01 -5.67 -5.99
CA HIS A 150 -19.23 -5.74 -5.19
C HIS A 150 -18.86 -6.04 -3.74
N SER A 151 -19.11 -5.08 -2.84
CA SER A 151 -18.81 -5.26 -1.42
C SER A 151 -19.51 -6.50 -0.85
N GLY A 152 -18.77 -7.32 -0.11
CA GLY A 152 -19.25 -8.56 0.50
C GLY A 152 -19.07 -9.82 -0.36
N GLU A 153 -18.67 -9.69 -1.63
CA GLU A 153 -18.28 -10.83 -2.46
C GLU A 153 -16.99 -11.48 -1.92
N LYS A 154 -16.90 -12.79 -2.07
CA LYS A 154 -15.78 -13.59 -1.54
C LYS A 154 -15.00 -14.19 -2.70
N GLU A 155 -13.68 -14.13 -2.60
CA GLU A 155 -12.75 -14.64 -3.59
C GLU A 155 -11.64 -15.44 -2.91
N MET A 156 -11.34 -16.61 -3.45
CA MET A 156 -10.23 -17.44 -2.96
C MET A 156 -8.96 -17.07 -3.72
N ILE A 157 -7.98 -16.51 -3.00
CA ILE A 157 -6.68 -16.14 -3.55
C ILE A 157 -5.62 -17.14 -3.08
N GLY A 158 -4.90 -17.73 -4.03
CA GLY A 158 -3.83 -18.70 -3.76
C GLY A 158 -2.47 -18.05 -3.56
N PHE A 159 -1.82 -18.40 -2.45
CA PHE A 159 -0.44 -18.08 -2.11
C PHE A 159 0.39 -19.37 -2.00
N PRO A 160 1.73 -19.29 -2.06
CA PRO A 160 2.59 -20.45 -1.81
C PRO A 160 2.26 -21.20 -0.51
N SER A 161 1.83 -20.48 0.53
CA SER A 161 1.43 -21.04 1.83
C SER A 161 0.04 -21.70 1.84
N GLY A 162 -0.84 -21.38 0.88
CA GLY A 162 -2.20 -21.89 0.84
C GLY A 162 -3.20 -20.93 0.20
N ASN A 163 -4.49 -21.28 0.24
CA ASN A 163 -5.56 -20.45 -0.29
C ASN A 163 -6.24 -19.67 0.84
N TYR A 164 -6.49 -18.39 0.60
CA TYR A 164 -7.06 -17.46 1.58
C TYR A 164 -8.36 -16.87 1.04
N GLU A 165 -9.37 -16.77 1.89
CA GLU A 165 -10.66 -16.17 1.54
C GLU A 165 -10.59 -14.65 1.74
N PHE A 166 -10.65 -13.92 0.63
CA PHE A 166 -10.69 -12.47 0.62
C PHE A 166 -12.12 -11.99 0.42
N ILE A 167 -12.53 -11.03 1.23
CA ILE A 167 -13.81 -10.34 1.10
C ILE A 167 -13.56 -9.03 0.37
N HIS A 168 -14.35 -8.76 -0.67
CA HIS A 168 -14.35 -7.51 -1.41
C HIS A 168 -15.00 -6.41 -0.60
N ASN A 169 -14.38 -5.24 -0.58
CA ASN A 169 -14.85 -4.08 0.14
C ASN A 169 -14.65 -2.83 -0.73
N THR A 170 -15.50 -1.83 -0.53
CA THR A 170 -15.37 -0.53 -1.17
C THR A 170 -15.51 0.57 -0.13
N ARG A 171 -14.66 1.59 -0.22
CA ARG A 171 -14.68 2.76 0.67
C ARG A 171 -14.37 4.04 -0.08
N ASP A 172 -14.88 5.16 0.42
CA ASP A 172 -14.80 6.46 -0.27
C ASP A 172 -13.36 6.95 -0.45
N MET A 173 -12.51 6.79 0.57
CA MET A 173 -11.11 7.24 0.51
C MET A 173 -10.17 6.20 -0.13
N VAL A 174 -10.48 4.92 0.00
CA VAL A 174 -9.57 3.82 -0.41
C VAL A 174 -9.89 3.31 -1.81
N GLY A 175 -11.15 3.40 -2.24
CA GLY A 175 -11.66 2.70 -3.41
C GLY A 175 -11.99 1.25 -3.09
N GLY A 176 -11.90 0.40 -4.12
CA GLY A 176 -12.04 -1.05 -3.97
C GLY A 176 -10.80 -1.66 -3.33
N TYR A 177 -10.99 -2.53 -2.34
CA TYR A 177 -9.92 -3.35 -1.76
C TYR A 177 -10.46 -4.72 -1.34
N LYS A 178 -9.56 -5.67 -1.15
CA LYS A 178 -9.90 -7.01 -0.66
C LYS A 178 -9.24 -7.23 0.69
N ALA A 179 -9.93 -7.87 1.63
CA ALA A 179 -9.39 -8.16 2.95
C ALA A 179 -9.66 -9.60 3.37
N CYS A 180 -8.66 -10.26 3.96
CA CYS A 180 -8.75 -11.56 4.60
C CYS A 180 -8.47 -11.40 6.09
N SER A 181 -9.37 -11.89 6.95
CA SER A 181 -9.23 -11.75 8.40
C SER A 181 -8.20 -12.73 8.95
N LEU A 182 -7.20 -12.20 9.67
CA LEU A 182 -6.16 -12.98 10.32
C LEU A 182 -6.47 -13.14 11.82
N PHE A 183 -6.73 -12.02 12.51
CA PHE A 183 -7.05 -11.99 13.93
C PHE A 183 -8.24 -11.04 14.20
N SER A 184 -9.17 -11.45 15.07
CA SER A 184 -10.39 -10.68 15.39
C SER A 184 -10.86 -10.84 16.84
N PRO A 185 -9.98 -11.28 17.74
CA PRO A 185 -9.70 -10.40 18.86
C PRO A 185 -8.25 -9.93 18.84
N MET A 186 -8.06 -8.63 19.04
CA MET A 186 -6.73 -8.03 19.18
C MET A 186 -6.32 -7.91 20.66
N SER A 187 -7.07 -8.52 21.58
CA SER A 187 -6.81 -8.53 23.03
C SER A 187 -5.49 -9.18 23.40
N ASP A 188 -5.03 -10.14 22.60
CA ASP A 188 -3.83 -10.94 22.90
C ASP A 188 -2.53 -10.20 22.58
N PHE A 189 -2.63 -9.02 21.97
CA PHE A 189 -1.48 -8.16 21.65
C PHE A 189 -1.27 -7.12 22.75
N ASN A 190 -0.15 -7.23 23.46
CA ASN A 190 0.16 -6.33 24.58
C ASN A 190 0.75 -4.99 24.12
N SER A 191 1.23 -4.90 22.88
CA SER A 191 1.82 -3.67 22.34
C SER A 191 1.74 -3.60 20.82
N GLN A 192 1.85 -2.38 20.27
CA GLN A 192 1.95 -2.20 18.81
C GLN A 192 3.15 -2.94 18.22
N VAL A 193 4.30 -2.93 18.90
CA VAL A 193 5.53 -3.59 18.40
C VAL A 193 5.28 -5.09 18.19
N GLN A 194 4.64 -5.75 19.15
CA GLN A 194 4.26 -7.16 19.02
C GLN A 194 3.34 -7.40 17.82
N ALA A 195 2.33 -6.54 17.62
CA ALA A 195 1.41 -6.66 16.49
C ALA A 195 2.14 -6.46 15.14
N VAL A 196 3.08 -5.52 15.07
CA VAL A 196 3.91 -5.27 13.88
C VAL A 196 4.83 -6.44 13.57
N ASP A 197 5.45 -7.05 14.59
CA ASP A 197 6.33 -8.20 14.41
C ASP A 197 5.54 -9.42 13.89
N VAL A 198 4.36 -9.68 14.45
CA VAL A 198 3.45 -10.73 13.95
C VAL A 198 3.00 -10.43 12.52
N ALA A 199 2.61 -9.19 12.20
CA ALA A 199 2.21 -8.80 10.85
C ALA A 199 3.34 -9.02 9.82
N ARG A 200 4.59 -8.67 10.16
CA ARG A 200 5.76 -8.93 9.32
C ARG A 200 6.00 -10.42 9.13
N ALA A 201 5.83 -11.21 10.19
CA ALA A 201 6.01 -12.65 10.10
C ALA A 201 4.92 -13.31 9.23
N VAL A 202 3.66 -12.86 9.32
CA VAL A 202 2.59 -13.29 8.40
C VAL A 202 2.97 -13.00 6.96
N MET A 203 3.46 -11.79 6.65
CA MET A 203 3.89 -11.44 5.29
C MET A 203 5.01 -12.35 4.78
N ALA A 204 5.99 -12.68 5.63
CA ALA A 204 7.04 -13.64 5.28
C ALA A 204 6.47 -15.04 5.02
N ALA A 205 5.57 -15.51 5.90
CA ALA A 205 4.97 -16.83 5.84
C ALA A 205 4.03 -17.06 4.66
N LEU A 206 3.45 -16.00 4.07
CA LEU A 206 2.67 -16.12 2.83
C LEU A 206 3.50 -16.64 1.66
N PHE A 207 4.78 -16.29 1.62
CA PHE A 207 5.68 -16.62 0.52
C PHE A 207 6.70 -17.71 0.87
N ASP A 208 6.89 -18.00 2.16
CA ASP A 208 7.74 -19.07 2.67
C ASP A 208 6.93 -20.06 3.52
N PRO A 209 6.60 -21.26 3.01
CA PRO A 209 5.81 -22.24 3.75
C PRO A 209 6.50 -22.74 5.03
N GLU A 210 7.83 -22.71 5.13
CA GLU A 210 8.56 -23.10 6.35
C GLU A 210 8.49 -22.02 7.45
N ALA A 211 8.17 -20.78 7.09
CA ALA A 211 7.93 -19.71 8.06
C ALA A 211 6.53 -19.81 8.69
N LEU A 212 5.55 -20.41 8.00
CA LEU A 212 4.20 -20.61 8.53
C LEU A 212 4.18 -21.62 9.68
N GLU A 213 4.87 -22.76 9.53
CA GLU A 213 4.93 -23.80 10.57
C GLU A 213 5.52 -23.27 11.89
N ARG A 214 6.54 -22.39 11.81
CA ARG A 214 7.15 -21.75 12.99
C ARG A 214 6.23 -20.75 13.70
N LEU A 215 5.30 -20.13 12.98
CA LEU A 215 4.33 -19.21 13.56
C LEU A 215 3.21 -19.94 14.28
N GLU A 216 2.75 -21.06 13.73
CA GLU A 216 1.76 -21.94 14.36
C GLU A 216 2.31 -22.48 15.70
N ASP A 217 3.55 -22.96 15.72
CA ASP A 217 4.21 -23.46 16.94
C ASP A 217 4.42 -22.36 18.01
N GLY A 218 4.72 -21.12 17.60
CA GLY A 218 4.91 -19.98 18.50
C GLY A 218 3.60 -19.42 19.07
N ALA A 219 2.52 -19.46 18.30
CA ALA A 219 1.18 -19.05 18.72
C ALA A 219 0.58 -20.02 19.75
N GLU A 220 0.91 -21.31 19.68
CA GLU A 220 0.41 -22.33 20.60
C GLU A 220 0.94 -22.14 22.04
N SER A 221 2.13 -21.54 22.19
CA SER A 221 2.72 -21.19 23.49
C SER A 221 2.03 -20.00 24.20
N LEU A 222 1.12 -19.29 23.54
CA LEU A 222 0.45 -18.08 24.04
C LEU A 222 -1.04 -18.30 24.37
N THR A 223 -1.52 -19.54 24.47
CA THR A 223 -2.93 -19.83 24.80
C THR A 223 -3.19 -19.95 26.32
N PRO A 224 -3.96 -19.04 26.96
CA PRO A 224 -4.65 -19.37 28.20
C PRO A 224 -5.93 -20.17 27.87
N GLN A 225 -6.31 -21.06 28.78
CA GLN A 225 -7.41 -22.00 28.58
C GLN A 225 -8.76 -21.33 28.28
N LYS A 226 -9.44 -21.92 27.28
CA LYS A 226 -10.82 -21.66 26.82
C LYS A 226 -11.82 -21.36 27.95
N PRO A 227 -12.55 -20.23 27.88
CA PRO A 227 -13.91 -20.13 28.42
C PRO A 227 -14.94 -20.44 27.32
N ASP A 228 -15.87 -21.34 27.65
CA ASP A 228 -17.02 -21.76 26.84
C ASP A 228 -17.97 -20.59 26.53
N LEU A 229 -18.12 -20.21 25.25
CA LEU A 229 -19.22 -19.40 24.73
C LEU A 229 -19.59 -19.87 23.30
N PRO A 230 -20.89 -19.80 22.92
CA PRO A 230 -21.46 -20.62 21.85
C PRO A 230 -21.10 -20.16 20.43
N ARG A 231 -20.96 -21.18 19.58
CA ARG A 231 -20.36 -21.25 18.24
C ARG A 231 -21.13 -20.47 17.17
N GLY A 232 -20.55 -19.38 16.68
CA GLY A 232 -20.61 -18.98 15.27
C GLY A 232 -19.32 -19.46 14.61
N GLU A 233 -19.41 -20.46 13.75
CA GLU A 233 -18.26 -21.26 13.29
C GLU A 233 -17.36 -20.45 12.33
N ALA A 234 -16.16 -20.10 12.77
CA ALA A 234 -15.10 -19.62 11.90
C ALA A 234 -14.78 -20.69 10.83
N PRO A 235 -14.58 -20.34 9.55
CA PRO A 235 -14.21 -21.33 8.54
C PRO A 235 -12.86 -21.93 8.92
N LYS A 236 -12.82 -23.26 9.06
CA LYS A 236 -11.58 -24.00 9.27
C LYS A 236 -10.69 -23.82 8.05
N LEU A 237 -9.42 -23.46 8.25
CA LEU A 237 -8.36 -23.62 7.24
C LEU A 237 -8.36 -25.09 6.80
N GLN A 238 -8.94 -25.37 5.63
CA GLN A 238 -8.83 -26.67 5.02
C GLN A 238 -7.57 -26.66 4.15
N LYS A 239 -6.51 -27.34 4.62
CA LYS A 239 -5.37 -27.72 3.78
C LYS A 239 -5.91 -28.54 2.60
N ALA A 240 -6.04 -27.91 1.43
CA ALA A 240 -6.36 -28.64 0.21
C ALA A 240 -5.14 -29.47 -0.19
N ARG A 241 -5.37 -30.77 -0.36
CA ARG A 241 -4.38 -31.78 -0.70
C ARG A 241 -3.61 -31.37 -1.98
N PRO A 242 -2.28 -31.54 -2.06
CA PRO A 242 -1.52 -31.18 -3.25
C PRO A 242 -2.05 -31.96 -4.46
N LEU A 243 -2.35 -31.25 -5.55
CA LEU A 243 -2.61 -31.86 -6.85
C LEU A 243 -1.29 -32.40 -7.39
N GLU A 244 -1.05 -33.69 -7.16
CA GLU A 244 0.09 -34.42 -7.70
C GLU A 244 0.07 -34.39 -9.25
N ARG A 245 0.96 -33.58 -9.83
CA ARG A 245 1.32 -33.65 -11.25
C ARG A 245 2.44 -34.67 -11.41
N ARG A 246 2.11 -35.90 -11.82
CA ARG A 246 2.86 -36.74 -12.79
C ARG A 246 2.28 -38.17 -12.88
N ALA A 247 1.64 -38.48 -14.01
CA ALA A 247 1.79 -39.78 -14.67
C ALA A 247 1.54 -39.63 -16.17
N PHE A 248 2.64 -39.55 -16.91
CA PHE A 248 2.74 -39.69 -18.36
C PHE A 248 2.47 -41.17 -18.75
N ILE A 249 1.68 -41.38 -19.82
CA ILE A 249 1.81 -42.39 -20.90
C ILE A 249 2.17 -43.85 -20.51
N THR A 250 1.24 -44.81 -20.75
CA THR A 250 1.42 -46.05 -21.55
C THR A 250 0.05 -46.75 -21.75
N GLY A 251 -0.23 -47.28 -22.95
CA GLY A 251 -1.54 -47.81 -23.35
C GLY A 251 -1.70 -49.34 -23.38
N ARG A 252 -2.86 -49.79 -23.91
CA ARG A 252 -3.37 -51.17 -24.11
C ARG A 252 -3.63 -51.95 -22.80
N VAL A 253 -4.71 -52.70 -22.64
CA VAL A 253 -5.38 -53.64 -23.57
C VAL A 253 -6.88 -53.36 -23.69
#